data_AF-A0A7V3I6T2-F1
#
_entry.id   AF-A0A7V3I6T2-F1
#
_cell.length_a   1.000
_cell.length_b   1.000
_cell.length_c   1.000
_cell.angle_alpha   90.00
_cell.angle_beta   90.00
_cell.angle_gamma   90.00
#
_symmetry.space_group_name_H-M   'P 1'
#
loop_
_entity.id
_entity.type
_entity.pdbx_description
1 polymer ?
#
loop_
_entity_poly.entity_id
_entity_poly.type
_entity_poly.pdbx_seq_one_letter_code
_entity_poly.pdbx_strand_id
1 'polypeptide(L)'
;MRELGKAHMKLRLRALTSIDGKNWGPLQDVGLAMVPNHPPPVRTSFSDNATKFDFGRLPDGRFYYVGCPSPEPRWLRSPLVLSLSRDGVHFTKHYIIADEPYKMKYPAHYKGGEYGYPSTLVRDGYLYVVVSRQKEAIEAIGVALPQ
;
A
#
# COMPACT_ATOMS: atom_id res chain seq x y z
N MET A 1 20.84 -9.00 -23.08
CA MET A 1 19.37 -8.93 -23.14
C MET A 1 18.84 -10.35 -23.26
N ARG A 2 18.07 -10.86 -22.29
CA ARG A 2 17.37 -12.15 -22.42
C ARG A 2 16.07 -11.91 -23.20
N GLU A 3 15.81 -12.71 -24.22
CA GLU A 3 14.53 -12.70 -24.93
C GLU A 3 13.39 -12.97 -23.94
N LEU A 4 12.43 -12.06 -23.87
CA LEU A 4 11.20 -12.24 -23.12
C LEU A 4 10.35 -13.27 -23.86
N GLY A 5 9.96 -14.34 -23.18
CA GLY A 5 9.10 -15.38 -23.74
C GLY A 5 7.79 -14.82 -24.31
N LYS A 6 7.36 -15.35 -25.46
CA LYS A 6 6.19 -14.92 -26.27
C LYS A 6 4.85 -14.79 -25.53
N ALA A 7 4.75 -15.22 -24.27
CA ALA A 7 3.52 -15.15 -23.46
C ALA A 7 3.20 -13.75 -22.91
N HIS A 8 4.19 -12.85 -22.77
CA HIS A 8 4.02 -11.59 -22.02
C HIS A 8 3.44 -10.42 -22.85
N MET A 9 3.32 -10.56 -24.17
CA MET A 9 2.87 -9.46 -25.06
C MET A 9 1.34 -9.38 -25.26
N LYS A 10 0.56 -10.18 -24.52
CA LYS A 10 -0.92 -10.26 -24.72
C LYS A 10 -1.75 -9.52 -23.66
N LEU A 11 -1.14 -9.00 -22.59
CA LEU A 11 -1.88 -8.24 -21.58
C LEU A 11 -2.19 -6.83 -22.12
N ARG A 12 -3.47 -6.50 -22.21
CA ARG A 12 -3.95 -5.20 -22.69
C ARG A 12 -4.89 -4.60 -21.67
N LEU A 13 -4.74 -3.30 -21.42
CA LEU A 13 -5.74 -2.58 -20.64
C LEU A 13 -7.02 -2.48 -21.48
N ARG A 14 -8.12 -2.95 -20.93
CA ARG A 14 -9.44 -2.84 -21.55
C ARG A 14 -10.37 -2.11 -20.60
N ALA A 15 -11.25 -1.29 -21.15
CA ALA A 15 -12.23 -0.51 -20.42
C ALA A 15 -13.66 -0.95 -20.77
N LEU A 16 -14.55 -0.82 -19.80
CA LEU A 16 -15.99 -0.86 -19.99
C LEU A 16 -16.54 0.47 -19.50
N THR A 17 -17.46 1.05 -20.25
CA THR A 17 -18.14 2.28 -19.84
C THR A 17 -19.55 1.97 -19.39
N SER A 18 -20.02 2.68 -18.37
CA SER A 18 -21.41 2.64 -17.93
C SER A 18 -21.83 4.05 -17.53
N ILE A 19 -23.07 4.41 -17.85
CA ILE A 19 -23.67 5.68 -17.46
C ILE A 19 -24.53 5.56 -16.19
N ASP A 20 -24.86 4.33 -15.78
CA ASP A 20 -25.81 4.04 -14.69
C ASP A 20 -25.33 2.93 -13.73
N GLY A 21 -24.13 2.39 -13.95
CA GLY A 21 -23.54 1.29 -13.18
C GLY A 21 -24.24 -0.07 -13.36
N LYS A 22 -25.27 -0.17 -14.22
CA LYS A 22 -26.07 -1.38 -14.43
C LYS A 22 -25.96 -1.90 -15.86
N ASN A 23 -26.00 -1.00 -16.84
CA ASN A 23 -25.82 -1.28 -18.25
C ASN A 23 -24.40 -0.93 -18.65
N TRP A 24 -23.70 -1.91 -19.20
CA TRP A 24 -22.29 -1.78 -19.56
C TRP A 24 -22.15 -1.83 -21.08
N GLY A 25 -21.39 -0.88 -21.62
CA GLY A 25 -21.02 -0.87 -23.03
C GLY A 25 -20.09 -2.03 -23.39
N PRO A 26 -19.76 -2.18 -24.69
CA PRO A 26 -18.83 -3.21 -25.12
C PRO A 26 -17.43 -2.98 -24.55
N LEU A 27 -16.66 -4.07 -24.43
CA LEU A 27 -15.26 -4.04 -24.03
C LEU A 27 -14.42 -3.28 -25.04
N GLN A 28 -13.76 -2.21 -24.61
CA GLN A 28 -12.91 -1.37 -25.45
C GLN A 28 -11.44 -1.63 -25.09
N ASP A 29 -10.61 -1.91 -26.09
CA ASP A 29 -9.16 -1.92 -25.92
C ASP A 29 -8.67 -0.47 -25.85
N VAL A 30 -7.98 -0.11 -24.77
CA VAL A 30 -7.51 1.27 -24.54
C VAL A 30 -6.24 1.56 -25.35
N GLY A 31 -5.62 0.53 -25.96
CA GLY A 31 -4.36 0.67 -26.70
C GLY A 31 -3.14 0.91 -25.81
N LEU A 32 -3.33 0.92 -24.49
CA LEU A 32 -2.25 0.99 -23.51
C LEU A 32 -1.72 -0.42 -23.27
N ALA A 33 -0.46 -0.63 -23.66
CA ALA A 33 0.27 -1.84 -23.32
C ALA A 33 0.46 -1.87 -21.80
N MET A 34 -0.20 -2.82 -21.14
CA MET A 34 0.19 -3.19 -19.79
C MET A 34 1.39 -4.11 -19.95
N VAL A 35 2.59 -3.57 -19.84
CA VAL A 35 3.80 -4.39 -19.83
C VAL A 35 4.10 -4.73 -18.37
N PRO A 36 3.78 -5.93 -17.86
CA PRO A 36 4.38 -6.38 -16.61
C PRO A 36 5.80 -6.82 -16.96
N ASN A 37 6.71 -5.87 -17.19
CA ASN A 37 8.14 -6.17 -17.22
C ASN A 37 8.71 -5.95 -15.83
N HIS A 38 8.13 -6.64 -14.85
CA HIS A 38 8.82 -6.81 -13.59
C HIS A 38 9.74 -8.03 -13.75
N PRO A 39 11.02 -7.94 -13.37
CA PRO A 39 11.82 -9.14 -13.18
C PRO A 39 11.10 -10.09 -12.20
N PRO A 40 11.42 -11.40 -12.21
CA PRO A 40 10.85 -12.32 -11.24
C PRO A 40 10.95 -11.75 -9.81
N PRO A 41 9.89 -11.86 -8.99
CA PRO A 41 9.91 -11.29 -7.66
C PRO A 41 11.07 -11.90 -6.85
N VAL A 42 11.82 -11.04 -6.18
CA VAL A 42 12.90 -11.46 -5.28
C VAL A 42 12.43 -11.25 -3.84
N ARG A 43 12.64 -12.25 -2.99
CA ARG A 43 12.39 -12.11 -1.56
C ARG A 43 13.35 -11.07 -0.98
N THR A 44 12.81 -10.02 -0.37
CA THR A 44 13.60 -9.03 0.36
C THR A 44 13.68 -9.40 1.84
N SER A 45 14.58 -8.75 2.59
CA SER A 45 14.64 -8.82 4.06
C SER A 45 13.63 -7.89 4.74
N PHE A 46 12.86 -7.11 3.97
CA PHE A 46 11.87 -6.19 4.50
C PHE A 46 10.61 -6.96 4.89
N SER A 47 10.32 -7.02 6.19
CA SER A 47 9.19 -7.76 6.75
C SER A 47 7.89 -6.96 6.78
N ASP A 48 6.78 -7.68 6.97
CA ASP A 48 5.44 -7.10 7.21
C ASP A 48 4.64 -8.02 8.14
N ASN A 49 3.82 -7.43 9.00
CA ASN A 49 2.96 -8.14 9.95
C ASN A 49 1.55 -8.40 9.37
N ALA A 50 1.48 -8.85 8.11
CA ALA A 50 0.23 -9.05 7.38
C ALA A 50 -0.73 -7.84 7.44
N THR A 51 -0.16 -6.64 7.44
CA THR A 51 -0.88 -5.37 7.52
C THR A 51 -1.40 -4.93 6.16
N LYS A 52 -0.86 -5.52 5.08
CA LYS A 52 -0.67 -4.86 3.79
C LYS A 52 0.29 -3.69 3.96
N PHE A 53 0.36 -2.82 2.97
CA PHE A 53 1.24 -1.67 2.97
C PHE A 53 0.83 -0.73 1.87
N ASP A 54 1.30 0.50 1.97
CA ASP A 54 1.24 1.49 0.91
C ASP A 54 2.63 2.04 0.64
N PHE A 55 2.94 2.29 -0.63
CA PHE A 55 4.19 2.88 -1.07
C PHE A 55 3.91 4.11 -1.93
N GLY A 56 4.79 5.09 -1.84
CA GLY A 56 4.70 6.25 -2.70
C GLY A 56 5.98 7.05 -2.73
N ARG A 57 5.86 8.29 -3.20
CA ARG A 57 6.97 9.23 -3.31
C ARG A 57 6.60 10.53 -2.62
N LEU A 58 7.51 11.02 -1.78
CA LEU A 58 7.40 12.33 -1.16
C LEU A 58 7.76 13.44 -2.17
N PRO A 59 7.31 14.69 -1.94
CA PRO A 59 7.60 15.81 -2.85
C PRO A 59 9.11 16.08 -3.03
N ASP A 60 9.91 15.77 -2.01
CA ASP A 60 11.39 15.89 -2.06
C ASP A 60 12.08 14.74 -2.81
N GLY A 61 11.30 13.85 -3.43
CA GLY A 61 11.80 12.76 -4.27
C GLY A 61 12.14 11.47 -3.53
N ARG A 62 12.14 11.46 -2.18
CA ARG A 62 12.30 10.22 -1.39
C ARG A 62 11.12 9.27 -1.61
N PHE A 63 11.39 7.98 -1.56
CA PHE A 63 10.35 6.94 -1.55
C PHE A 63 9.94 6.64 -0.12
N TYR A 64 8.67 6.26 0.07
CA TYR A 64 8.17 5.85 1.37
C TYR A 64 7.42 4.51 1.30
N TYR A 65 7.42 3.82 2.44
CA TYR A 65 6.57 2.70 2.79
C TYR A 65 5.78 3.08 4.05
N VAL A 66 4.52 2.67 4.12
CA VAL A 66 3.71 2.72 5.34
C VAL A 66 3.07 1.35 5.59
N GLY A 67 3.26 0.82 6.78
CA GLY A 67 2.72 -0.48 7.23
C GLY A 67 3.31 -0.89 8.58
N CYS A 68 3.20 -2.16 8.97
CA CYS A 68 3.75 -2.64 10.25
C CYS A 68 4.86 -3.67 9.99
N PRO A 69 6.13 -3.26 9.95
CA PRO A 69 7.23 -4.12 9.53
C PRO A 69 7.68 -5.09 10.63
N SER A 70 7.32 -4.88 11.91
CA SER A 70 7.68 -5.81 13.00
C SER A 70 6.99 -7.16 12.76
N PRO A 71 7.71 -8.24 12.43
CA PRO A 71 7.08 -9.49 12.01
C PRO A 71 6.40 -10.24 13.16
N GLU A 72 6.79 -9.95 14.41
CA GLU A 72 6.38 -10.70 15.58
C GLU A 72 5.79 -9.80 16.70
N PRO A 73 4.78 -10.30 17.44
CA PRO A 73 4.01 -11.50 17.14
C PRO A 73 3.19 -11.34 15.85
N ARG A 74 3.16 -12.39 15.03
CA ARG A 74 2.39 -12.38 13.77
C ARG A 74 0.92 -12.05 14.04
N TRP A 75 0.34 -11.25 13.16
CA TRP A 75 -1.02 -10.68 13.22
C TRP A 75 -1.24 -9.55 14.21
N LEU A 76 -0.21 -9.10 14.95
CA LEU A 76 -0.32 -7.93 15.83
C LEU A 76 -0.55 -6.63 15.06
N ARG A 77 0.07 -6.50 13.88
CA ARG A 77 -0.02 -5.28 13.05
C ARG A 77 0.29 -4.00 13.82
N SER A 78 1.38 -4.01 14.58
CA SER A 78 1.85 -2.89 15.39
C SER A 78 3.38 -2.97 15.54
N PRO A 79 4.10 -1.83 15.61
CA PRO A 79 3.61 -0.46 15.40
C PRO A 79 3.40 -0.12 13.92
N LEU A 80 2.66 0.95 13.64
CA LEU A 80 2.57 1.55 12.31
C LEU A 80 3.81 2.41 12.06
N VAL A 81 4.49 2.14 10.95
CA VAL A 81 5.81 2.71 10.64
C VAL A 81 5.82 3.37 9.27
N LEU A 82 6.33 4.60 9.22
CA LEU A 82 6.79 5.26 8.00
C LEU A 82 8.26 4.92 7.77
N SER A 83 8.57 4.24 6.67
CA SER A 83 9.94 3.93 6.28
C SER A 83 10.33 4.70 5.03
N LEU A 84 11.54 5.26 5.00
CA LEU A 84 12.03 6.11 3.91
C LEU A 84 13.21 5.48 3.18
N SER A 85 13.24 5.69 1.87
CA SER A 85 14.30 5.27 0.96
C SER A 85 14.67 6.41 0.00
N ARG A 86 15.95 6.46 -0.41
CA ARG A 86 16.41 7.39 -1.45
C ARG A 86 16.32 6.80 -2.86
N ASP A 87 16.37 5.47 -2.98
CA ASP A 87 16.45 4.75 -4.25
C ASP A 87 15.22 3.88 -4.56
N GLY A 88 14.27 3.79 -3.62
CA GLY A 88 13.06 2.98 -3.73
C GLY A 88 13.28 1.50 -3.46
N VAL A 89 14.51 1.09 -3.09
CA VAL A 89 14.88 -0.30 -2.85
C VAL A 89 15.35 -0.51 -1.42
N HIS A 90 16.24 0.37 -0.93
CA HIS A 90 16.82 0.29 0.40
C HIS A 90 16.15 1.31 1.32
N PHE A 91 15.29 0.81 2.21
CA PHE A 91 14.62 1.59 3.23
C PHE A 91 15.44 1.55 4.51
N THR A 92 16.02 2.70 4.88
CA THR A 92 17.06 2.77 5.93
C THR A 92 16.69 3.68 7.10
N LYS A 93 15.61 4.44 6.98
CA LYS A 93 15.09 5.29 8.07
C LYS A 93 13.65 4.88 8.35
N HIS A 94 13.34 4.65 9.62
CA HIS A 94 12.04 4.15 10.07
C HIS A 94 11.55 5.02 11.22
N TYR A 95 10.29 5.45 11.14
CA TYR A 95 9.64 6.29 12.14
C TYR A 95 8.35 5.60 12.57
N ILE A 96 8.19 5.34 13.86
CA ILE A 96 6.90 4.93 14.42
C ILE A 96 5.99 6.15 14.35
N ILE A 97 4.86 6.01 13.65
CA ILE A 97 3.87 7.09 13.48
C ILE A 97 2.59 6.83 14.28
N ALA A 98 2.38 5.59 14.74
CA ALA A 98 1.36 5.22 15.73
C ALA A 98 1.66 3.84 16.34
N ASP A 99 1.44 3.68 17.64
CA ASP A 99 1.66 2.43 18.39
C ASP A 99 0.61 2.20 19.49
N GLU A 100 -0.40 3.06 19.60
CA GLU A 100 -1.44 2.95 20.61
C GLU A 100 -2.40 1.77 20.35
N PRO A 101 -2.88 1.07 21.40
CA PRO A 101 -3.87 0.01 21.26
C PRO A 101 -5.28 0.56 21.05
N TYR A 102 -6.06 -0.11 20.20
CA TYR A 102 -7.48 0.19 20.00
C TYR A 102 -8.36 -0.84 20.73
N LYS A 103 -9.39 -0.37 21.44
CA LYS A 103 -10.36 -1.24 22.13
C LYS A 103 -11.54 -1.58 21.22
N MET A 104 -11.64 -2.84 20.80
CA MET A 104 -12.79 -3.34 20.04
C MET A 104 -14.11 -3.06 20.75
N LYS A 105 -15.09 -2.55 20.00
CA LYS A 105 -16.46 -2.32 20.47
C LYS A 105 -17.41 -3.44 20.04
N TYR A 106 -17.18 -4.03 18.87
CA TYR A 106 -18.07 -5.04 18.29
C TYR A 106 -17.34 -6.35 18.01
N PRO A 107 -17.45 -7.39 18.87
CA PRO A 107 -16.79 -8.68 18.63
C PRO A 107 -17.23 -9.31 17.30
N ALA A 108 -16.27 -9.75 16.48
CA ALA A 108 -16.54 -10.57 15.30
C ALA A 108 -15.28 -11.32 14.85
N HIS A 109 -15.45 -12.24 13.89
CA HIS A 109 -14.34 -13.02 13.34
C HIS A 109 -13.33 -12.15 12.58
N TYR A 110 -12.04 -12.49 12.72
CA TYR A 110 -10.92 -11.90 12.00
C TYR A 110 -10.72 -10.39 12.20
N LYS A 111 -11.20 -9.80 13.29
CA LYS A 111 -11.04 -8.37 13.60
C LYS A 111 -9.73 -8.00 14.29
N GLY A 112 -8.84 -8.96 14.53
CA GLY A 112 -7.57 -8.73 15.22
C GLY A 112 -6.56 -7.86 14.45
N GLY A 113 -5.54 -7.41 15.18
CA GLY A 113 -4.46 -6.54 14.70
C GLY A 113 -4.79 -5.06 14.86
N GLU A 114 -3.78 -4.26 15.18
CA GLU A 114 -3.93 -2.85 15.53
C GLU A 114 -4.15 -1.98 14.29
N TYR A 115 -3.20 -1.93 13.36
CA TYR A 115 -3.25 -1.04 12.20
C TYR A 115 -3.33 -1.87 10.92
N GLY A 116 -4.44 -1.80 10.19
CA GLY A 116 -4.64 -2.55 8.96
C GLY A 116 -4.86 -1.68 7.73
N TYR A 117 -4.48 -2.18 6.56
CA TYR A 117 -4.88 -1.64 5.25
C TYR A 117 -4.55 -0.14 5.09
N PRO A 118 -3.28 0.27 5.30
CA PRO A 118 -2.91 1.66 5.14
C PRO A 118 -3.19 2.14 3.71
N SER A 119 -3.62 3.39 3.59
CA SER A 119 -3.71 4.15 2.35
C SER A 119 -3.23 5.57 2.62
N THR A 120 -2.48 6.13 1.67
CA THR A 120 -1.78 7.39 1.87
C THR A 120 -2.20 8.49 0.91
N LEU A 121 -2.14 9.74 1.38
CA LEU A 121 -2.35 10.94 0.58
C LEU A 121 -1.32 11.98 0.98
N VAL A 122 -0.46 12.38 0.04
CA VAL A 122 0.44 13.54 0.22
C VAL A 122 -0.30 14.79 -0.22
N ARG A 123 -0.48 15.75 0.69
CA ARG A 123 -1.18 17.00 0.41
C ARG A 123 -0.85 18.08 1.43
N ASP A 124 -0.71 19.32 0.97
CA ASP A 124 -0.61 20.53 1.79
C ASP A 124 0.47 20.45 2.90
N GLY A 125 1.63 19.85 2.58
CA GLY A 125 2.75 19.69 3.52
C GLY A 125 2.62 18.50 4.48
N TYR A 126 1.63 17.63 4.28
CA TYR A 126 1.42 16.43 5.10
C TYR A 126 1.41 15.16 4.26
N LEU A 127 1.84 14.07 4.88
CA LEU A 127 1.48 12.71 4.52
C LEU A 127 0.34 12.28 5.43
N TYR A 128 -0.86 12.17 4.88
CA TYR A 128 -2.00 11.57 5.56
C TYR A 128 -1.96 10.06 5.38
N VAL A 129 -2.13 9.33 6.48
CA VAL A 129 -2.20 7.87 6.51
C VAL A 129 -3.55 7.47 7.07
N VAL A 130 -4.36 6.80 6.26
CA VAL A 130 -5.65 6.25 6.67
C VAL A 130 -5.51 4.76 6.91
N VAL A 131 -5.96 4.29 8.07
CA VAL A 131 -5.86 2.88 8.48
C VAL A 131 -7.20 2.39 9.03
N SER A 132 -7.42 1.09 8.93
CA SER A 132 -8.48 0.40 9.66
C SER A 132 -7.98 -0.07 11.02
N ARG A 133 -8.75 0.22 12.07
CA ARG A 133 -8.49 -0.21 13.45
C ARG A 133 -9.45 -1.34 13.77
N GLN A 134 -8.88 -2.53 13.98
CA GLN A 134 -9.61 -3.78 14.24
C GLN A 134 -10.83 -4.02 13.34
N LYS A 135 -10.78 -3.55 12.08
CA LYS A 135 -11.85 -3.67 11.08
C LYS A 135 -13.21 -3.12 11.52
N GLU A 136 -13.23 -2.09 12.36
CA GLU A 136 -14.46 -1.39 12.76
C GLU A 136 -14.36 0.13 12.85
N ALA A 137 -13.15 0.66 12.96
CA ALA A 137 -12.92 2.09 12.92
C ALA A 137 -11.92 2.43 11.81
N ILE A 138 -12.03 3.66 11.31
CA ILE A 138 -11.08 4.26 10.38
C ILE A 138 -10.40 5.39 11.14
N GLU A 139 -9.08 5.41 11.10
CA GLU A 139 -8.26 6.43 11.73
C GLU A 139 -7.39 7.10 10.66
N ALA A 140 -7.26 8.42 10.75
CA ALA A 140 -6.42 9.22 9.87
C ALA A 140 -5.31 9.88 10.70
N ILE A 141 -4.06 9.61 10.33
CA ILE A 141 -2.85 10.08 11.00
C ILE A 141 -2.16 11.06 10.05
N GLY A 142 -1.91 12.29 10.50
CA GLY A 142 -1.19 13.30 9.72
C GLY A 142 0.27 13.37 10.14
N VAL A 143 1.18 13.11 9.20
CA VAL A 143 2.63 13.28 9.40
C VAL A 143 3.07 14.54 8.67
N ALA A 144 3.54 15.55 9.41
CA ALA A 144 4.08 16.76 8.81
C ALA A 144 5.35 16.42 8.00
N LEU A 145 5.44 16.95 6.79
CA LEU A 145 6.61 16.81 5.93
C LEU A 145 7.50 18.06 6.10
N PRO A 146 8.84 17.89 6.11
CA PRO A 146 9.75 19.03 6.03
C PRO A 146 9.46 19.85 4.77
N GLN A 147 9.50 21.18 4.92
CA GLN A 147 9.42 22.13 3.81
C GLN A 147 10.74 22.20 3.05
#